data_AF-A0A1J3EIQ8-F1
#
_entry.id   AF-A0A1J3EIQ8-F1
#
_cell.length_a   1.000
_cell.length_b   1.000
_cell.length_c   1.000
_cell.angle_alpha   90.00
_cell.angle_beta   90.00
_cell.angle_gamma   90.00
#
_symmetry.space_group_name_H-M   'P 1'
#
loop_
_entity.id
_entity.type
_entity.pdbx_description
1 polymer ?
#
loop_
_entity_poly.entity_id
_entity_poly.type
_entity_poly.pdbx_seq_one_letter_code
_entity_poly.pdbx_strand_id
1 'polypeptide(L)' 'KNDGSEKALVEELEAFDNYLKTHPGPFVAGEKLTAVDLSLAPKLYHLEIVLAHYKNWSVPESLTNLRNYANALFSRES' A
#
# COMPACT_ATOMS: atom_id res chain seq x y z
N LYS A 1 -17.07 -10.72 -16.39
CA LYS A 1 -16.17 -9.93 -17.26
C LYS A 1 -15.13 -9.30 -16.36
N ASN A 2 -13.84 -9.59 -16.54
CA ASN A 2 -12.76 -8.85 -15.91
C ASN A 2 -12.53 -7.60 -16.79
N ASP A 3 -12.69 -6.40 -16.23
CA ASP A 3 -12.55 -5.13 -16.95
C ASP A 3 -11.10 -4.60 -16.94
N GLY A 4 -10.16 -5.38 -16.40
CA GLY A 4 -8.75 -5.04 -16.31
C GLY A 4 -8.38 -4.19 -15.09
N SER A 5 -9.35 -3.79 -14.27
CA SER A 5 -9.12 -2.93 -13.10
C SER A 5 -8.21 -3.59 -12.05
N GLU A 6 -8.34 -4.89 -11.83
CA GLU A 6 -7.48 -5.64 -10.90
C GLU A 6 -6.02 -5.64 -11.37
N LYS A 7 -5.79 -5.88 -12.66
CA LYS A 7 -4.45 -5.86 -13.23
C LYS A 7 -3.82 -4.47 -13.09
N ALA A 8 -4.56 -3.43 -13.44
CA ALA A 8 -4.09 -2.05 -13.29
C ALA A 8 -3.79 -1.71 -11.82
N LEU A 9 -4.63 -2.17 -10.88
CA LEU A 9 -4.37 -1.99 -9.45
C LEU A 9 -3.06 -2.65 -9.03
N VAL A 10 -2.82 -3.90 -9.45
CA VAL A 10 -1.58 -4.62 -9.12
C VAL A 10 -0.36 -3.91 -9.72
N GLU A 11 -0.43 -3.44 -10.97
CA GLU A 11 0.66 -2.70 -11.62
C GLU A 11 1.00 -1.40 -10.87
N GLU A 12 0.00 -0.65 -10.38
CA GLU A 12 0.23 0.56 -9.57
C GLU A 12 0.85 0.23 -8.20
N LEU A 13 0.40 -0.86 -7.55
CA LEU A 13 0.98 -1.31 -6.28
C LEU A 13 2.41 -1.83 -6.45
N GLU A 14 2.72 -2.49 -7.57
CA GLU A 14 4.09 -2.90 -7.92
C GLU A 14 4.99 -1.69 -8.16
N ALA A 15 4.51 -0.65 -8.85
CA ALA A 15 5.24 0.59 -9.03
C ALA A 15 5.55 1.25 -7.68
N PHE A 16 4.58 1.26 -6.76
CA PHE A 16 4.77 1.82 -5.43
C PHE A 16 5.70 0.97 -4.54
N ASP A 17 5.60 -0.36 -4.58
CA ASP A 17 6.53 -1.25 -3.89
C ASP A 17 7.98 -1.04 -4.36
N ASN A 18 8.18 -0.94 -5.68
CA ASN A 18 9.48 -0.65 -6.27
C ASN A 18 10.02 0.73 -5.87
N TYR A 19 9.14 1.74 -5.77
CA TYR A 19 9.50 3.05 -5.25
C TYR A 19 10.03 2.94 -3.81
N LEU A 20 9.27 2.30 -2.92
CA LEU A 20 9.64 2.10 -1.51
C LEU A 20 10.93 1.29 -1.37
N LYS A 21 11.16 0.30 -2.24
CA LYS A 21 12.40 -0.50 -2.25
C LYS A 21 13.65 0.33 -2.55
N THR A 22 13.53 1.35 -3.40
CA THR A 22 14.67 2.12 -3.92
C THR A 22 14.92 3.41 -3.14
N HIS A 23 14.00 3.84 -2.28
CA HIS A 23 14.11 5.06 -1.48
C HIS A 23 14.33 4.71 0.00
N PRO A 24 15.34 5.29 0.68
CA PRO A 24 15.69 4.92 2.04
C PRO A 24 14.66 5.41 3.06
N GLY A 25 14.20 4.51 3.92
CA GLY A 25 13.32 4.81 5.06
C GLY A 25 11.93 4.16 4.92
N PRO A 26 11.20 3.98 6.03
CA PRO A 26 9.93 3.26 6.03
C PRO A 26 8.74 4.06 5.48
N PHE A 27 8.90 5.35 5.15
CA PHE A 27 7.84 6.23 4.65
C PHE A 27 8.19 6.83 3.28
N VAL A 28 7.21 7.43 2.60
CA VAL A 28 7.36 7.89 1.21
C VAL A 28 8.50 8.89 1.04
N ALA A 29 8.69 9.80 2.00
CA ALA A 29 9.78 10.78 2.00
C ALA A 29 10.98 10.38 2.89
N GLY A 30 11.08 9.09 3.25
CA GLY A 30 12.17 8.51 4.00
C GLY A 30 11.84 8.21 5.45
N GLU A 31 12.67 8.67 6.39
CA GLU A 31 12.54 8.24 7.81
C GLU A 31 11.33 8.84 8.53
N LYS A 32 10.88 10.01 8.11
CA LYS A 32 9.82 10.75 8.79
C LYS A 32 8.51 10.62 8.05
N LEU A 33 7.46 10.42 8.83
CA LEU A 33 6.09 10.46 8.36
C LEU A 33 5.74 11.87 7.91
N THR A 34 5.07 11.97 6.77
CA THR A 34 4.71 13.22 6.12
C THR A 34 3.22 13.28 5.80
N ALA A 35 2.76 14.43 5.30
CA ALA A 35 1.40 14.59 4.82
C ALA A 35 1.05 13.62 3.67
N VAL A 36 2.04 13.18 2.88
CA VAL A 36 1.82 12.19 1.81
C VAL A 36 1.39 10.85 2.42
N ASP A 37 2.10 10.37 3.43
CA ASP A 37 1.79 9.11 4.12
C ASP A 37 0.42 9.17 4.79
N LEU A 38 0.11 10.28 5.47
CA LEU A 38 -1.21 10.52 6.08
C LEU A 38 -2.35 10.52 5.05
N SER A 39 -2.09 11.00 3.83
CA SER A 39 -3.09 10.96 2.75
C SER A 39 -3.27 9.57 2.13
N LEU A 40 -2.24 8.73 2.20
CA LEU A 40 -2.24 7.36 1.68
C LEU A 40 -2.84 6.36 2.68
N ALA A 41 -2.64 6.57 3.99
CA ALA A 41 -3.15 5.71 5.05
C ALA A 41 -4.64 5.33 4.90
N PRO A 42 -5.59 6.28 4.78
CA PRO A 42 -7.01 5.93 4.63
C PRO A 42 -7.29 5.19 3.31
N LYS A 43 -6.57 5.50 2.23
CA LYS A 43 -6.76 4.83 0.93
C LYS A 43 -6.34 3.36 0.99
N LEU A 44 -5.20 3.09 1.61
CA LEU A 44 -4.69 1.73 1.79
C LEU A 44 -5.57 0.92 2.75
N TYR A 45 -6.06 1.55 3.83
CA TYR A 45 -7.02 0.91 4.72
C TYR A 45 -8.31 0.51 4.00
N HIS A 46 -8.88 1.42 3.20
CA HIS A 46 -10.04 1.08 2.37
C HIS A 46 -9.74 -0.03 1.36
N LEU A 47 -8.57 0.01 0.71
CA LEU A 47 -8.14 -1.04 -0.22
C LEU A 47 -8.12 -2.41 0.47
N GLU A 48 -7.50 -2.54 1.64
CA GLU A 48 -7.41 -3.82 2.36
C GLU A 48 -8.79 -4.32 2.81
N ILE A 49 -9.57 -3.48 3.49
CA ILE A 49 -10.83 -3.93 4.11
C ILE A 49 -11.93 -4.15 3.06
N VAL A 50 -12.10 -3.23 2.11
CA VAL A 50 -13.20 -3.27 1.13
C VAL A 50 -12.95 -4.37 0.11
N LEU A 51 -11.73 -4.53 -0.39
CA LEU A 51 -11.43 -5.57 -1.38
C LEU A 51 -11.43 -6.97 -0.75
N ALA A 52 -10.97 -7.13 0.50
CA ALA A 52 -11.12 -8.40 1.20
C ALA A 52 -12.59 -8.78 1.35
N HIS A 53 -13.44 -7.85 1.81
CA HIS A 53 -14.86 -8.13 2.05
C HIS A 53 -15.65 -8.42 0.77
N TYR A 54 -15.52 -7.57 -0.26
CA TYR A 54 -16.38 -7.63 -1.44
C TYR A 54 -15.79 -8.43 -2.60
N LYS A 55 -14.47 -8.66 -2.63
CA LYS A 55 -13.77 -9.29 -3.75
C LYS A 55 -12.94 -10.51 -3.35
N ASN A 56 -12.84 -10.84 -2.06
CA ASN A 56 -11.93 -11.87 -1.54
C ASN A 56 -10.49 -11.66 -2.08
N TRP A 57 -10.09 -10.40 -2.17
CA TRP A 57 -8.81 -9.98 -2.74
C TRP A 57 -7.96 -9.37 -1.64
N SER A 58 -6.66 -9.65 -1.68
CA SER A 58 -5.67 -9.15 -0.73
C SER A 58 -4.41 -8.71 -1.46
N VAL A 59 -3.69 -7.74 -0.89
CA VAL A 59 -2.39 -7.30 -1.41
C VAL A 59 -1.46 -8.51 -1.55
N PRO A 60 -0.88 -8.76 -2.74
CA PRO A 60 0.02 -9.89 -2.96
C PRO A 60 1.18 -9.93 -1.97
N GLU A 61 1.55 -11.13 -1.51
CA GLU A 61 2.64 -11.31 -0.54
C GLU A 61 4.02 -10.95 -1.11
N SER A 62 4.17 -10.94 -2.44
CA SER A 62 5.38 -10.50 -3.13
C SER A 62 5.70 -9.02 -2.93
N LEU A 63 4.69 -8.18 -2.61
CA LEU A 63 4.83 -6.73 -2.40
C LEU A 63 5.29 -6.44 -0.96
N THR A 64 6.49 -6.94 -0.64
CA THR A 64 7.05 -6.91 0.72
C THR A 64 7.31 -5.51 1.24
N ASN A 65 7.75 -4.56 0.41
CA ASN A 65 8.05 -3.19 0.83
C ASN A 65 6.77 -2.42 1.12
N LEU A 66 5.74 -2.61 0.28
CA LEU A 66 4.41 -2.05 0.49
C LEU A 66 3.78 -2.57 1.79
N ARG A 67 3.88 -3.88 2.06
CA ARG A 67 3.38 -4.47 3.31
C ARG A 67 4.12 -3.93 4.54
N ASN A 68 5.45 -3.81 4.45
CA ASN A 68 6.26 -3.22 5.53
C ASN A 68 5.88 -1.75 5.76
N TYR A 69 5.66 -0.98 4.69
CA TYR A 69 5.17 0.39 4.74
C TYR A 69 3.81 0.47 5.44
N ALA A 70 2.83 -0.35 5.02
CA ALA A 70 1.49 -0.39 5.64
C ALA A 70 1.57 -0.76 7.12
N ASN A 71 2.39 -1.75 7.49
CA ASN A 71 2.63 -2.11 8.89
C ASN A 71 3.24 -0.95 9.69
N ALA A 72 4.24 -0.25 9.15
CA ALA A 72 4.83 0.92 9.79
C ALA A 72 3.84 2.09 9.95
N LEU A 73 2.90 2.22 9.01
CA LEU A 73 1.86 3.25 9.01
C LEU A 73 0.77 2.97 10.03
N PHE A 74 0.30 1.72 10.13
CA PHE A 74 -0.85 1.32 10.95
C PHE A 74 -0.49 0.80 12.34
N SER A 75 0.78 0.47 12.62
CA SER A 75 1.25 0.09 13.96
C SER A 75 1.38 1.27 14.93
N ARG A 76 1.22 2.51 14.46
CA ARG A 76 1.35 3.71 15.28
C ARG A 76 0.06 3.96 16.06
N GLU A 77 0.19 4.15 17.37
CA GLU A 77 -0.88 4.73 18.17
C GLU A 77 -1.17 6.16 17.68
N SER A 78 -2.47 6.50 17.64
CA SER A 78 -2.97 7.81 17.20
C SER A 78 -2.80 8.88 18.27
#